data_AF-A0A913ZQA1-F1
#
_entry.id   AF-A0A913ZQA1-F1
#
_cell.length_a   1.000
_cell.length_b   1.000
_cell.length_c   1.000
_cell.angle_alpha   90.00
_cell.angle_beta   90.00
_cell.angle_gamma   90.00
#
_symmetry.space_group_name_H-M   'P 1'
#
loop_
_entity.id
_entity.type
_entity.pdbx_description
1 polymer ?
#
loop_
_entity_poly.entity_id
_entity_poly.type
_entity_poly.pdbx_seq_one_letter_code
_entity_poly.pdbx_strand_id
1 'polypeptide(L)'
;MHLSNIRNRGKIADHRLRSPGFIPGQDRAAESARLVVNLLNALHTLFDAIISNYDVYKVESIDDAYMLVSCLLIRNGSRHAGMIASAAWHLLEGVDS
;
A
#
# COMPACT_ATOMS: atom_id res chain seq x y z
N MET A 1 28.69 -21.99 62.01
CA MET A 1 28.82 -21.72 60.56
C MET A 1 27.68 -22.46 59.85
N HIS A 2 26.59 -21.78 59.51
CA HIS A 2 25.61 -22.31 58.56
C HIS A 2 24.86 -21.16 57.85
N LEU A 3 25.16 -21.07 56.56
CA LEU A 3 24.50 -20.36 55.45
C LEU A 3 23.11 -21.02 55.22
N SER A 4 22.03 -20.47 54.63
CA SER A 4 21.72 -19.27 53.86
C SER A 4 20.19 -19.12 53.72
N ASN A 5 19.78 -17.89 53.42
CA ASN A 5 18.48 -17.42 52.91
C ASN A 5 17.62 -18.40 52.06
N ILE A 6 16.33 -18.53 52.42
CA ILE A 6 15.26 -18.99 51.53
C ILE A 6 14.22 -17.86 51.41
N ARG A 7 14.44 -16.97 50.44
CA ARG A 7 13.51 -15.92 50.03
C ARG A 7 12.42 -16.56 49.16
N ASN A 8 11.38 -17.11 49.78
CA ASN A 8 10.21 -17.64 49.08
C ASN A 8 9.23 -16.51 48.70
N ARG A 9 9.60 -15.72 47.69
CA ARG A 9 8.65 -14.92 46.91
C ARG A 9 8.83 -15.27 45.45
N GLY A 10 8.25 -16.41 45.06
CA GLY A 10 7.99 -16.74 43.67
C GLY A 10 7.23 -15.58 43.05
N LYS A 11 7.94 -14.84 42.20
CA LYS A 11 7.41 -13.82 41.32
C LYS A 11 6.29 -14.45 40.50
N ILE A 12 5.07 -13.94 40.67
CA ILE A 12 4.05 -13.95 39.62
C ILE A 12 4.67 -13.26 38.39
N ALA A 13 5.29 -14.07 37.54
CA ALA A 13 5.84 -13.64 36.28
C ALA A 13 4.67 -13.34 35.34
N ASP A 14 4.33 -12.06 35.32
CA ASP A 14 3.80 -11.29 34.20
C ASP A 14 3.71 -12.09 32.89
N HIS A 15 2.46 -12.31 32.46
CA HIS A 15 2.07 -12.91 31.19
C HIS A 15 2.38 -11.91 30.05
N ARG A 16 3.64 -11.45 29.95
CA ARG A 16 4.12 -10.78 28.74
C ARG A 16 3.96 -11.74 27.59
N LEU A 17 3.13 -11.33 26.64
CA LEU A 17 3.48 -11.35 25.22
C LEU A 17 4.11 -12.69 24.81
N ARG A 18 3.31 -13.75 24.84
CA ARG A 18 3.50 -14.77 23.80
C ARG A 18 3.24 -14.05 22.49
N SER A 19 4.31 -13.64 21.83
CA SER A 19 4.29 -13.24 20.43
C SER A 19 3.41 -14.26 19.69
N PRO A 20 2.47 -13.80 18.84
CA PRO A 20 1.53 -14.70 18.18
C PRO A 20 2.33 -15.77 17.44
N GLY A 21 1.88 -17.02 17.62
CA GLY A 21 2.63 -18.22 17.31
C GLY A 21 3.27 -18.21 15.93
N PHE A 22 4.56 -18.55 15.89
CA PHE A 22 5.16 -19.10 14.69
C PHE A 22 4.52 -20.48 14.46
N ILE A 23 3.52 -20.55 13.58
CA ILE A 23 2.97 -21.79 13.05
C ILE A 23 3.78 -22.17 11.81
N PRO A 24 4.57 -23.28 11.84
CA PRO A 24 5.25 -23.76 10.65
C PRO A 24 4.19 -24.20 9.64
N GLY A 25 4.12 -23.50 8.50
CA GLY A 25 3.01 -23.60 7.56
C GLY A 25 2.03 -22.43 7.61
N GLN A 26 2.42 -21.27 8.16
CA GLN A 26 1.70 -20.00 8.08
C GLN A 26 1.30 -19.68 6.63
N ASP A 27 0.10 -20.15 6.34
CA ASP A 27 -0.86 -19.88 5.29
C ASP A 27 -0.34 -19.31 3.97
N ARG A 28 -0.19 -20.18 2.96
CA ARG A 28 0.05 -19.78 1.55
C ARG A 28 -0.98 -18.78 1.06
N ALA A 29 -2.19 -18.78 1.61
CA ALA A 29 -3.22 -17.81 1.27
C ALA A 29 -2.88 -16.40 1.77
N ALA A 30 -2.29 -16.27 2.97
CA ALA A 30 -1.86 -14.99 3.50
C ALA A 30 -0.69 -14.40 2.69
N GLU A 31 0.25 -15.24 2.25
CA GLU A 31 1.35 -14.79 1.38
C GLU A 31 0.82 -14.35 0.01
N SER A 32 -0.09 -15.12 -0.57
CA SER A 32 -0.72 -14.79 -1.86
C SER A 32 -1.53 -13.49 -1.77
N ALA A 33 -2.28 -13.28 -0.69
CA ALA A 33 -3.02 -12.04 -0.45
C ALA A 33 -2.08 -10.82 -0.31
N ARG A 34 -0.94 -10.99 0.37
CA ARG A 34 0.07 -9.92 0.50
C ARG A 34 0.68 -9.54 -0.84
N LEU A 35 0.94 -10.52 -1.72
CA LEU A 35 1.45 -10.25 -3.07
C LEU A 35 0.47 -9.43 -3.90
N VAL A 36 -0.82 -9.75 -3.84
CA VAL A 36 -1.87 -8.99 -4.55
C VAL A 36 -1.97 -7.56 -4.01
N VAL A 37 -1.96 -7.39 -2.69
CA VAL A 37 -1.98 -6.05 -2.07
C VAL A 37 -0.76 -5.23 -2.45
N ASN A 38 0.44 -5.85 -2.42
CA ASN A 38 1.67 -5.17 -2.81
C ASN A 38 1.66 -4.79 -4.30
N LEU A 39 1.13 -5.64 -5.17
CA LEU A 39 0.97 -5.36 -6.59
C LEU A 39 0.04 -4.16 -6.81
N LEU A 40 -1.15 -4.16 -6.20
CA LEU A 40 -2.12 -3.08 -6.33
C LEU A 40 -1.53 -1.75 -5.81
N ASN A 41 -0.86 -1.78 -4.67
CA ASN A 41 -0.21 -0.59 -4.12
C ASN A 41 0.90 -0.06 -5.04
N ALA A 42 1.71 -0.94 -5.62
CA ALA A 42 2.75 -0.57 -6.57
C ALA A 42 2.16 0.06 -7.84
N LEU A 43 1.08 -0.53 -8.38
CA LEU A 43 0.37 -0.03 -9.55
C LEU A 43 -0.25 1.36 -9.29
N HIS A 44 -0.92 1.55 -8.15
CA HIS A 44 -1.47 2.86 -7.78
C HIS A 44 -0.37 3.92 -7.64
N THR A 45 0.75 3.55 -7.02
CA THR A 45 1.90 4.46 -6.86
C THR A 45 2.52 4.81 -8.22
N LEU A 46 2.64 3.85 -9.14
CA LEU A 46 3.11 4.07 -10.51
C LEU A 46 2.19 5.04 -11.25
N PHE A 47 0.88 4.80 -11.19
CA PHE A 47 -0.10 5.65 -11.87
C PHE A 47 -0.07 7.07 -11.32
N ASP A 48 -0.05 7.23 -10.00
CA ASP A 48 0.01 8.53 -9.34
C ASP A 48 1.31 9.29 -9.71
N ALA A 49 2.44 8.59 -9.83
CA ALA A 49 3.72 9.17 -10.25
C ALA A 49 3.72 9.58 -11.74
N ILE A 50 3.00 8.87 -12.60
CA ILE A 50 2.89 9.21 -14.03
C ILE A 50 1.98 10.43 -14.19
N ILE A 51 0.80 10.44 -13.56
CA ILE A 51 -0.16 11.54 -13.71
C ILE A 51 0.31 12.83 -13.03
N SER A 52 1.18 12.77 -12.01
CA SER A 52 1.69 13.98 -11.34
C SER A 52 2.46 14.93 -12.26
N ASN A 53 2.94 14.42 -13.41
CA ASN A 53 3.64 15.22 -14.42
C ASN A 53 2.69 15.91 -15.41
N TYR A 54 1.39 15.67 -15.32
CA TYR A 54 0.37 16.24 -16.18
C TYR A 54 -0.64 17.06 -15.36
N ASP A 55 -1.29 18.04 -15.99
CA ASP A 55 -2.46 18.75 -15.42
C ASP A 55 -3.72 17.86 -15.51
N VAL A 56 -3.64 16.69 -14.89
CA VAL A 56 -4.66 15.63 -14.85
C VAL A 56 -4.87 15.24 -13.39
N TYR A 57 -6.12 15.21 -12.96
CA TYR A 57 -6.50 14.90 -11.59
C TYR A 57 -7.20 13.55 -11.54
N LYS A 58 -6.83 12.75 -10.54
CA LYS A 58 -7.57 11.53 -10.18
C LYS A 58 -8.95 11.93 -9.66
N VAL A 59 -9.98 11.49 -10.34
CA VAL A 59 -11.37 11.57 -9.86
C VAL A 59 -11.68 10.26 -9.18
N GLU A 60 -11.93 10.34 -7.88
CA GLU A 60 -12.38 9.19 -7.10
C GLU A 60 -13.78 8.80 -7.60
N SER A 61 -13.87 7.60 -8.15
CA SER A 61 -15.13 6.97 -8.54
C SER A 61 -15.53 5.97 -7.46
N ILE A 62 -16.77 5.53 -7.47
CA ILE A 62 -17.16 4.36 -6.67
C ILE A 62 -16.55 3.13 -7.36
N ASP A 63 -15.95 2.24 -6.57
CA ASP A 63 -15.42 0.93 -7.01
C ASP A 63 -14.09 1.01 -7.80
N ASP A 64 -13.80 0.00 -8.63
CA ASP A 64 -12.49 -0.25 -9.26
C ASP A 64 -12.16 0.67 -10.46
N ALA A 65 -12.90 1.77 -10.63
CA ALA A 65 -12.70 2.69 -11.74
C ALA A 65 -11.66 3.77 -11.40
N TYR A 66 -10.56 3.79 -12.15
CA TYR A 66 -9.58 4.88 -12.10
C TYR A 66 -9.92 5.93 -13.16
N MET A 67 -10.59 7.01 -12.75
CA MET A 67 -11.04 8.07 -13.65
C MET A 67 -10.08 9.28 -13.59
N LEU A 68 -9.73 9.82 -14.75
CA LEU A 68 -8.79 10.93 -14.91
C LEU A 68 -9.46 12.10 -15.62
N VAL A 69 -9.27 13.32 -15.09
CA VAL A 69 -9.84 14.54 -15.66
C VAL A 69 -8.81 15.66 -15.64
N SER A 70 -8.58 16.29 -16.80
CA SER A 70 -7.79 17.53 -16.90
C SER A 70 -8.70 18.77 -16.75
N CYS A 71 -8.13 19.92 -16.38
CA CYS A 71 -8.80 21.23 -16.27
C CYS A 71 -9.71 21.45 -15.04
N LEU A 72 -9.57 20.68 -13.96
CA LEU A 72 -10.49 20.76 -12.80
C LEU A 72 -10.32 22.05 -11.99
N LEU A 73 -9.08 22.48 -11.76
CA LEU A 73 -8.76 23.69 -10.99
C LEU A 73 -8.54 24.93 -11.87
N ILE A 74 -7.90 24.75 -13.03
CA ILE A 74 -7.58 25.83 -13.97
C ILE A 74 -8.01 25.39 -15.37
N ARG A 75 -8.74 26.26 -16.08
CA ARG A 75 -9.14 25.97 -17.47
C ARG A 75 -7.92 25.95 -18.38
N ASN A 76 -7.57 24.76 -18.86
CA ASN A 76 -6.45 24.52 -19.77
C ASN A 76 -6.84 24.62 -21.27
N GLY A 77 -7.77 25.53 -21.60
CA GLY A 77 -8.21 25.76 -23.00
C GLY A 77 -8.64 24.47 -23.72
N SER A 78 -8.09 24.24 -24.92
CA SER A 78 -8.34 23.03 -25.74
C SER A 78 -7.34 21.89 -25.50
N ARG A 79 -6.45 22.01 -24.52
CA ARG A 79 -5.39 21.01 -24.28
C ARG A 79 -5.87 19.82 -23.45
N HIS A 80 -7.10 19.83 -22.93
CA HIS A 80 -7.69 18.72 -22.16
C HIS A 80 -7.45 17.36 -22.84
N ALA A 81 -7.84 17.24 -24.12
CA ALA A 81 -7.70 16.00 -24.87
C ALA A 81 -6.23 15.57 -25.03
N GLY A 82 -5.33 16.53 -25.27
CA GLY A 82 -3.89 16.25 -25.39
C GLY A 82 -3.27 15.79 -24.07
N MET A 83 -3.66 16.38 -22.95
CA MET A 83 -3.17 15.97 -21.63
C MET A 83 -3.63 14.56 -21.27
N ILE A 84 -4.89 14.22 -21.55
CA ILE A 84 -5.43 12.88 -21.32
C ILE A 84 -4.76 11.86 -22.24
N ALA A 85 -4.56 12.17 -23.52
CA ALA A 85 -3.90 11.27 -24.47
C ALA A 85 -2.44 10.98 -24.08
N SER A 86 -1.68 12.01 -23.69
CA SER A 86 -0.30 11.84 -23.25
C SER A 86 -0.20 11.07 -21.93
N ALA A 87 -1.08 11.35 -20.96
CA ALA A 87 -1.11 10.60 -19.71
C ALA A 87 -1.44 9.12 -19.95
N ALA A 88 -2.42 8.82 -20.81
CA ALA A 88 -2.77 7.45 -21.17
C ALA A 88 -1.62 6.70 -21.87
N TRP A 89 -0.89 7.38 -22.76
CA TRP A 89 0.30 6.80 -23.40
C TRP A 89 1.38 6.41 -22.38
N HIS A 90 1.73 7.31 -21.47
CA HIS A 90 2.76 7.06 -20.47
C HIS A 90 2.33 6.01 -19.43
N LEU A 91 1.04 5.94 -19.11
CA LEU A 91 0.48 4.85 -18.28
C LEU A 91 0.66 3.49 -18.95
N LEU A 92 0.43 3.39 -20.27
CA LEU A 92 0.64 2.16 -21.01
C LEU A 92 2.12 1.77 -21.04
N GLU A 93 3.01 2.72 -21.34
CA GLU A 93 4.46 2.49 -21.36
C GLU A 93 5.00 2.04 -20.00
N GLY A 94 4.53 2.65 -18.90
CA GLY A 94 4.96 2.31 -17.55
C GLY A 94 4.54 0.91 -17.08
N VAL A 95 3.50 0.32 -17.68
CA VAL A 95 3.05 -1.05 -17.38
C VAL A 95 3.80 -2.09 -18.23
N ASP A 96 4.27 -1.71 -19.41
CA ASP A 96 5.01 -2.58 -20.34
C ASP A 96 6.53 -2.60 -20.07
N SER A 97 6.99 -1.89 -19.03
CA SER A 97 8.41 -1.69 -18.66
C SER A 97 8.94 -2.66 -17.62
#